data_AF-A0A484MW47-F1
#
_entry.id   AF-A0A484MW47-F1
#
_cell.length_a   1.000
_cell.length_b   1.000
_cell.length_c   1.000
_cell.angle_alpha   90.00
_cell.angle_beta   90.00
_cell.angle_gamma   90.00
#
_symmetry.space_group_name_H-M   'P 1'
#
loop_
_entity.id
_entity.type
_entity.pdbx_description
1 polymer ?
#
loop_
_entity_poly.entity_id
_entity_poly.type
_entity_poly.pdbx_seq_one_letter_code
_entity_poly.pdbx_strand_id
1 'polypeptide(L)'
;MRRGYSYIEGVEELLSVLKANGYEIHAFTNYPIWYIMIEDKLKLSNYLSWTFCSCLMGKRKPDPNLYLDVLKHLNIEPGSCIFVDDRLGNVEAANEAGFKGFQFKNADELRKDLSLVGVDVSTCLSKDSAPTTQCS
;
A
#
# COMPACT_ATOMS: atom_id res chain seq x y z
N MET A 1 17.50 -17.63 -12.63
CA MET A 1 16.16 -17.80 -12.01
C MET A 1 15.52 -16.41 -11.76
N ARG A 2 15.32 -15.58 -12.80
CA ARG A 2 14.88 -14.16 -12.70
C ARG A 2 13.42 -13.92 -13.15
N ARG A 3 12.63 -14.98 -13.35
CA ARG A 3 11.28 -14.90 -13.97
C ARG A 3 10.11 -14.77 -12.98
N GLY A 4 10.33 -14.79 -11.66
CA GLY A 4 9.24 -15.04 -10.71
C GLY A 4 8.30 -13.88 -10.34
N TYR A 5 8.76 -12.62 -10.38
CA TYR A 5 7.96 -11.50 -9.85
C TYR A 5 7.36 -10.62 -10.96
N SER A 6 6.08 -10.31 -10.85
CA SER A 6 5.36 -9.38 -11.71
C SER A 6 4.37 -8.61 -10.85
N TYR A 7 3.93 -7.44 -11.34
CA TYR A 7 2.79 -6.77 -10.75
C TYR A 7 1.53 -7.61 -10.93
N ILE A 8 0.66 -7.56 -9.92
CA ILE A 8 -0.74 -7.91 -10.08
C ILE A 8 -1.38 -6.77 -10.88
N GLU A 9 -2.30 -7.12 -11.78
CA GLU A 9 -3.00 -6.17 -12.63
C GLU A 9 -3.59 -5.01 -11.81
N GLY A 10 -3.36 -3.78 -12.26
CA GLY A 10 -3.83 -2.55 -11.63
C GLY A 10 -3.09 -2.10 -10.36
N VAL A 11 -2.22 -2.93 -9.77
CA VAL A 11 -1.53 -2.58 -8.51
C VAL A 11 -0.45 -1.52 -8.72
N GLU A 12 0.32 -1.59 -9.81
CA GLU A 12 1.35 -0.57 -10.09
C GLU A 12 0.74 0.82 -10.27
N GLU A 13 -0.35 0.90 -11.05
CA GLU A 13 -1.09 2.14 -11.24
C GLU A 13 -1.65 2.67 -9.91
N LEU A 14 -2.22 1.79 -9.08
CA LEU A 14 -2.74 2.19 -7.77
C LEU A 14 -1.64 2.76 -6.87
N LEU A 15 -0.47 2.11 -6.82
CA LEU A 15 0.69 2.60 -6.08
C LEU A 15 1.15 3.97 -6.60
N SER A 16 1.16 4.16 -7.92
CA SER A 16 1.49 5.45 -8.54
C SER A 16 0.52 6.55 -8.15
N VAL A 17 -0.79 6.28 -8.16
CA VAL A 17 -1.82 7.25 -7.77
C VAL A 17 -1.70 7.62 -6.31
N LEU A 18 -1.58 6.63 -5.42
CA LEU A 18 -1.45 6.87 -3.99
C LEU A 18 -0.22 7.74 -3.68
N LYS A 19 0.93 7.45 -4.31
CA LYS A 19 2.12 8.28 -4.15
C LYS A 19 1.93 9.69 -4.70
N ALA A 20 1.31 9.84 -5.87
CA ALA A 20 1.04 11.15 -6.47
C ALA A 20 0.10 12.01 -5.60
N ASN A 21 -0.84 11.37 -4.90
CA ASN A 21 -1.76 12.01 -3.96
C ASN A 21 -1.13 12.26 -2.57
N GLY A 22 0.18 12.00 -2.42
CA GLY A 22 0.94 12.33 -1.22
C GLY A 22 0.81 11.34 -0.07
N TYR A 23 0.26 10.15 -0.31
CA TYR A 23 0.22 9.10 0.72
C TYR A 23 1.59 8.48 0.92
N GLU A 24 1.99 8.32 2.18
CA GLU A 24 3.19 7.56 2.55
C GLU A 24 2.88 6.06 2.51
N ILE A 25 3.69 5.28 1.80
CA ILE A 25 3.47 3.86 1.58
C ILE A 25 4.69 3.08 2.08
N HIS A 26 4.46 2.05 2.89
CA HIS A 26 5.51 1.17 3.39
C HIS A 26 5.22 -0.28 3.05
N ALA A 27 6.26 -1.01 2.64
CA ALA A 27 6.19 -2.46 2.62
C ALA A 27 6.21 -2.98 4.06
N PHE A 28 5.14 -3.67 4.43
CA PHE A 28 5.03 -4.40 5.68
C PHE A 28 4.88 -5.89 5.36
N THR A 29 5.95 -6.68 5.45
CA THR A 29 5.99 -8.02 4.86
C THR A 29 6.78 -9.05 5.66
N ASN A 30 6.28 -10.29 5.66
CA ASN A 30 6.98 -11.46 6.17
C ASN A 30 7.85 -12.07 5.06
N TYR A 31 8.87 -11.34 4.61
CA TYR A 31 9.73 -11.75 3.49
C TYR A 31 11.22 -11.77 3.85
N PRO A 32 11.99 -12.76 3.36
CA PRO A 32 13.44 -12.78 3.51
C PRO A 32 14.11 -11.66 2.70
N ILE A 33 15.44 -11.53 2.84
CA ILE A 33 16.30 -10.55 2.14
C ILE A 33 16.15 -10.57 0.60
N TRP A 34 15.51 -11.60 0.06
CA TRP A 34 15.19 -11.75 -1.35
C TRP A 34 14.24 -10.68 -1.90
N TYR A 35 13.65 -9.82 -1.06
CA TYR A 35 12.93 -8.63 -1.53
C TYR A 35 13.82 -7.74 -2.42
N ILE A 36 15.16 -7.79 -2.27
CA ILE A 36 16.12 -7.10 -3.15
C ILE A 36 15.92 -7.51 -4.62
N MET A 37 15.55 -8.77 -4.91
CA MET A 37 15.27 -9.19 -6.29
C MET A 37 13.98 -8.59 -6.84
N ILE A 38 12.98 -8.38 -5.96
CA ILE A 38 11.73 -7.70 -6.32
C ILE A 38 12.03 -6.23 -6.60
N GLU A 39 12.81 -5.58 -5.73
CA GLU A 39 13.27 -4.21 -5.93
C GLU A 39 14.06 -4.05 -7.22
N ASP A 40 15.05 -4.92 -7.50
CA ASP A 40 15.86 -4.81 -8.71
C ASP A 40 15.02 -4.89 -9.98
N LYS A 41 13.97 -5.71 -9.97
CA LYS A 41 13.11 -5.94 -11.13
C LYS A 41 11.97 -4.93 -11.28
N LEU A 42 11.25 -4.66 -10.19
CA LEU A 42 10.01 -3.87 -10.19
C LEU A 42 10.21 -2.43 -9.71
N LYS A 43 11.35 -2.11 -9.09
CA LYS A 43 11.66 -0.77 -8.57
C LYS A 43 10.54 -0.24 -7.66
N LEU A 44 10.07 -1.08 -6.73
CA LEU A 44 8.99 -0.72 -5.79
C LEU A 44 9.35 0.50 -4.92
N SER A 45 10.65 0.77 -4.72
CA SER A 45 11.12 1.99 -4.07
C SER A 45 10.72 3.28 -4.78
N ASN A 46 10.29 3.20 -6.06
CA ASN A 46 9.66 4.32 -6.76
C ASN A 46 8.30 4.69 -6.18
N TYR A 47 7.67 3.83 -5.38
CA TYR A 47 6.33 4.04 -4.84
C TYR A 47 6.26 3.94 -3.31
N LEU A 48 7.00 3.00 -2.71
CA LEU A 48 6.93 2.68 -1.28
C LEU A 48 8.32 2.53 -0.65
N SER A 49 8.37 2.58 0.68
CA SER A 49 9.59 2.34 1.45
C SER A 49 9.63 0.91 2.01
N TRP A 50 10.77 0.22 1.90
CA TRP A 50 10.97 -1.14 2.46
C TRP A 50 11.19 -1.15 3.98
N THR A 51 10.40 -0.40 4.73
CA THR A 51 10.63 -0.10 6.16
C THR A 51 10.34 -1.28 7.09
N PHE A 52 9.26 -2.02 6.86
CA PHE A 52 8.76 -3.02 7.81
C PHE A 52 8.88 -4.45 7.25
N CYS A 53 10.10 -4.82 6.88
CA CYS A 53 10.41 -6.17 6.39
C CYS A 53 10.83 -7.07 7.56
N SER A 54 10.26 -8.27 7.66
CA SER A 54 10.56 -9.20 8.77
C SER A 54 12.04 -9.56 8.87
N CYS A 55 12.74 -9.65 7.73
CA CYS A 55 14.19 -9.92 7.71
C CYS A 55 15.04 -8.77 8.27
N LEU A 56 14.53 -7.53 8.27
CA LEU A 56 15.20 -6.37 8.85
C LEU A 56 14.81 -6.20 10.33
N MET A 57 13.56 -6.50 10.67
CA MET A 57 13.01 -6.27 12.01
C MET A 57 13.22 -7.44 12.99
N GLY A 58 13.47 -8.66 12.51
CA GLY A 58 13.57 -9.86 13.34
C GLY A 58 12.23 -10.33 13.94
N LYS A 59 11.12 -9.68 13.57
CA LYS A 59 9.74 -10.00 13.97
C LYS A 59 8.88 -10.24 12.73
N ARG A 60 7.74 -10.90 12.88
CA ARG A 60 6.83 -11.20 11.76
C ARG A 60 5.35 -11.04 12.16
N LYS A 61 4.51 -10.66 11.20
CA LYS A 61 3.05 -10.70 11.34
C LYS A 61 2.59 -12.16 11.60
N PRO A 62 1.54 -12.39 12.40
CA PRO A 62 0.63 -11.40 12.99
C PRO A 62 0.98 -11.00 14.44
N ASP A 63 2.26 -11.00 14.84
CA ASP A 63 2.64 -10.55 16.20
C ASP A 63 2.13 -9.11 16.48
N PRO A 64 1.23 -8.90 17.46
CA PRO A 64 0.66 -7.58 17.76
C PRO A 64 1.71 -6.51 18.05
N ASN A 65 2.84 -6.90 18.66
CA ASN A 65 3.91 -5.97 18.99
C ASN A 65 4.53 -5.34 17.73
N LEU A 66 4.46 -6.04 16.60
CA LEU A 66 5.01 -5.52 15.34
C LEU A 66 4.16 -4.36 14.79
N TYR A 67 2.85 -4.40 14.96
CA TYR A 67 1.96 -3.32 14.58
C TYR A 67 2.15 -2.09 15.49
N LEU A 68 2.37 -2.31 16.79
CA LEU A 68 2.70 -1.24 17.73
C LEU A 68 4.06 -0.59 17.41
N ASP A 69 5.06 -1.38 17.03
CA ASP A 69 6.37 -0.88 16.60
C ASP A 69 6.24 0.00 15.34
N VAL A 70 5.35 -0.36 14.39
CA VAL A 70 5.04 0.45 13.21
C VAL A 70 4.49 1.82 13.61
N LEU A 71 3.45 1.85 14.46
CA LEU A 71 2.85 3.11 14.91
C LEU A 71 3.85 4.01 15.64
N LYS A 72 4.70 3.41 16.48
CA LYS A 72 5.75 4.12 17.19
C LYS A 72 6.83 4.66 16.24
N HIS A 73 7.20 3.90 15.21
CA HIS A 73 8.19 4.32 14.22
C HIS A 73 7.68 5.49 13.38
N LEU A 74 6.43 5.42 12.93
CA LEU A 74 5.79 6.45 12.11
C LEU A 74 5.34 7.66 12.94
N ASN A 75 5.20 7.49 14.26
CA ASN A 75 4.72 8.52 15.19
C ASN A 75 3.33 9.05 14.78
N ILE A 76 2.40 8.14 14.50
CA ILE A 76 1.03 8.43 14.07
C ILE A 76 0.00 7.61 14.87
N GLU A 77 -1.23 8.11 14.88
CA GLU A 77 -2.35 7.42 15.51
C GLU A 77 -2.79 6.17 14.71
N PRO A 78 -3.20 5.08 15.38
CA PRO A 78 -3.62 3.83 14.72
C PRO A 78 -4.64 4.03 13.58
N GLY A 79 -5.66 4.86 13.81
CA GLY A 79 -6.74 5.11 12.86
C GLY A 79 -6.33 5.87 11.59
N SER A 80 -5.10 6.39 11.56
CA SER A 80 -4.50 7.04 10.37
C SER A 80 -3.77 6.05 9.47
N CYS A 81 -3.60 4.80 9.91
CA CYS A 81 -2.96 3.76 9.12
C CYS A 81 -3.98 2.88 8.41
N ILE A 82 -3.74 2.63 7.13
CA ILE A 82 -4.43 1.59 6.37
C ILE A 82 -3.46 0.43 6.18
N PHE A 83 -3.90 -0.78 6.51
CA PHE A 83 -3.13 -2.00 6.35
C PHE A 83 -3.80 -2.90 5.31
N VAL A 84 -3.02 -3.40 4.35
CA VAL A 84 -3.50 -4.24 3.26
C VAL A 84 -2.68 -5.52 3.21
N ASP A 85 -3.33 -6.68 3.26
CA ASP A 85 -2.69 -7.99 3.22
C ASP A 85 -3.63 -9.04 2.63
N ASP A 86 -3.11 -10.05 1.93
CA ASP A 86 -3.92 -11.13 1.36
C ASP A 86 -4.42 -12.11 2.44
N ARG A 87 -3.70 -12.21 3.57
CA ARG A 87 -4.03 -13.14 4.65
C ARG A 87 -4.92 -12.47 5.70
N LEU A 88 -6.14 -12.99 5.82
CA LEU A 88 -7.14 -12.46 6.77
C LEU A 88 -6.61 -12.35 8.21
N GLY A 89 -5.88 -13.34 8.72
CA GLY A 89 -5.33 -13.28 10.09
C GLY A 89 -4.33 -12.13 10.34
N ASN A 90 -3.63 -11.66 9.29
CA ASN A 90 -2.79 -10.46 9.42
C ASN A 90 -3.64 -9.19 9.46
N VAL A 91 -4.76 -9.18 8.73
CA VAL A 91 -5.72 -8.06 8.68
C VAL A 91 -6.47 -7.93 10.00
N GLU A 92 -6.91 -9.04 10.57
CA GLU A 92 -7.56 -9.11 11.89
C GLU A 92 -6.62 -8.56 12.98
N ALA A 93 -5.37 -9.00 13.02
CA ALA A 93 -4.37 -8.48 13.96
C ALA A 93 -4.09 -6.98 13.77
N ALA A 94 -4.15 -6.47 12.53
CA ALA A 94 -4.02 -5.04 12.27
C ALA A 94 -5.22 -4.25 12.83
N ASN A 95 -6.44 -4.76 12.63
CA ASN A 95 -7.66 -4.16 13.16
C ASN A 95 -7.65 -4.15 14.71
N GLU A 96 -7.20 -5.23 15.35
CA GLU A 96 -7.02 -5.30 16.81
C GLU A 96 -5.99 -4.28 17.32
N ALA A 97 -4.96 -3.99 16.52
CA ALA A 97 -3.98 -2.94 16.80
C ALA A 97 -4.47 -1.52 16.47
N GLY A 98 -5.70 -1.36 15.97
CA GLY A 98 -6.34 -0.07 15.68
C GLY A 98 -6.12 0.47 14.26
N PHE A 99 -5.51 -0.30 13.36
CA PHE A 99 -5.38 0.04 11.95
C PHE A 99 -6.73 -0.12 11.23
N LYS A 100 -6.89 0.52 10.08
CA LYS A 100 -7.94 0.15 9.11
C LYS A 100 -7.42 -0.96 8.20
N GLY A 101 -7.75 -2.20 8.51
CA GLY A 101 -7.31 -3.38 7.77
C GLY A 101 -8.24 -3.79 6.63
N PHE A 102 -7.68 -4.04 5.44
CA PHE A 102 -8.37 -4.60 4.28
C PHE A 102 -7.71 -5.88 3.79
N GLN A 103 -8.52 -6.89 3.47
CA GLN A 103 -8.02 -8.10 2.82
C GLN A 103 -7.86 -7.85 1.32
N PHE A 104 -6.64 -7.98 0.82
CA PHE A 104 -6.37 -7.83 -0.61
C PHE A 104 -6.89 -9.03 -1.41
N LYS A 105 -7.69 -8.74 -2.44
CA LYS A 105 -8.18 -9.73 -3.42
C LYS A 105 -7.79 -9.37 -4.85
N ASN A 106 -8.02 -8.12 -5.23
CA ASN A 106 -7.62 -7.52 -6.50
C ASN A 106 -7.57 -5.99 -6.35
N ALA A 107 -7.03 -5.30 -7.36
CA ALA A 107 -6.88 -3.85 -7.33
C ALA A 107 -8.22 -3.10 -7.33
N ASP A 108 -9.24 -3.61 -8.03
CA ASP A 108 -10.54 -2.94 -8.14
C ASP A 108 -11.32 -2.94 -6.82
N GLU A 109 -11.32 -4.07 -6.11
CA GLU A 109 -11.88 -4.16 -4.76
C GLU A 109 -11.13 -3.27 -3.79
N LEU A 110 -9.79 -3.29 -3.81
CA LEU A 110 -9.00 -2.43 -2.94
C LEU A 110 -9.27 -0.94 -3.22
N ARG A 111 -9.41 -0.52 -4.49
CA ARG A 111 -9.77 0.87 -4.83
C ARG A 111 -11.11 1.29 -4.23
N LYS A 112 -12.11 0.41 -4.23
CA LYS A 112 -13.43 0.67 -3.62
C LYS A 112 -13.29 0.80 -2.11
N ASP A 113 -12.59 -0.13 -1.47
CA ASP A 113 -12.35 -0.12 -0.02
C ASP A 113 -11.63 1.17 0.44
N LEU A 114 -10.58 1.56 -0.29
CA LEU A 114 -9.84 2.79 -0.05
C LEU A 114 -10.73 4.04 -0.21
N SER A 115 -11.53 4.09 -1.28
CA SER A 115 -12.45 5.21 -1.54
C SER A 115 -13.49 5.36 -0.42
N LEU A 116 -14.02 4.26 0.11
CA LEU A 116 -15.02 4.26 1.19
C LEU A 116 -14.49 4.87 2.49
N VAL A 117 -13.18 4.79 2.73
CA VAL A 117 -12.54 5.39 3.90
C VAL A 117 -11.92 6.76 3.62
N GLY A 118 -12.22 7.33 2.45
CA GLY A 118 -11.83 8.69 2.07
C GLY A 118 -10.42 8.81 1.48
N VAL A 119 -9.82 7.72 1.03
CA VAL A 119 -8.55 7.78 0.29
C VAL A 119 -8.85 8.13 -1.16
N ASP A 120 -8.17 9.17 -1.65
CA ASP A 120 -8.26 9.55 -3.06
C ASP A 120 -7.44 8.57 -3.90
N VAL A 121 -8.17 7.75 -4.69
CA VAL A 121 -7.60 6.81 -5.66
C VAL A 121 -7.91 7.22 -7.11
N SER A 122 -8.38 8.45 -7.31
CA SER A 122 -8.56 9.01 -8.64
C SER A 122 -7.22 9.46 -9.20
N THR A 123 -6.98 9.17 -10.48
CA THR A 123 -5.84 9.73 -11.19
C THR A 123 -6.04 11.23 -11.28
N CYS A 124 -5.04 12.00 -10.89
CA CYS A 124 -4.95 13.42 -11.22
C CYS A 124 -4.81 13.55 -12.76
N LEU A 125 -5.92 13.42 -13.48
CA LEU A 125 -6.05 14.02 -14.79
C LEU A 125 -6.00 15.52 -14.52
N SER A 126 -4.95 16.19 -14.98
CA SER A 126 -4.95 17.63 -15.16
C SER A 126 -6.25 17.99 -15.87
N LYS A 127 -7.20 18.58 -15.13
CA LYS A 127 -8.35 19.27 -15.69
C LYS A 127 -7.81 20.49 -16.43
N ASP A 128 -7.35 20.29 -17.65
CA ASP A 128 -7.35 21.39 -18.60
C ASP A 128 -8.81 21.66 -18.94
N SER A 129 -9.27 22.74 -18.33
CA SER A 129 -10.54 23.41 -18.58
C SER A 129 -10.89 23.45 -20.06
N ALA A 130 -12.11 23.02 -20.37
CA ALA A 130 -12.79 23.48 -21.57
C ALA A 130 -12.77 25.02 -21.65
N PRO A 131 -12.84 25.56 -22.87
CA PRO A 131 -14.02 26.36 -23.15
C PRO A 131 -14.76 25.85 -24.39
N THR A 132 -16.06 25.66 -24.17
CA THR A 132 -17.15 25.96 -25.09
C THR A 132 -16.75 26.86 -26.26
N THR A 133 -16.96 26.40 -27.50
CA THR A 133 -17.57 27.24 -28.53
C THR A 133 -18.38 26.36 -29.48
N GLN A 134 -19.69 26.50 -29.34
CA GLN A 134 -20.72 26.10 -30.30
C GLN A 134 -21.00 27.33 -31.18
N CYS A 135 -21.42 27.10 -32.44
CA CYS A 135 -22.03 28.06 -33.37
C CYS A 135 -21.14 29.14 -34.01
N SER A 136 -20.81 28.97 -35.30
CA SER A 136 -21.53 29.59 -36.43
C SER A 136 -21.10 28.95 -37.75
#